data_AF-A0A7J6QD48-F1
#
_entry.id   AF-A0A7J6QD48-F1
#
_cell.length_a   1.000
_cell.length_b   1.000
_cell.length_c   1.000
_cell.angle_alpha   90.00
_cell.angle_beta   90.00
_cell.angle_gamma   90.00
#
_symmetry.space_group_name_H-M   'P 1'
#
loop_
_entity.id
_entity.type
_entity.pdbx_description
1 polymer ?
#
loop_
_entity_poly.entity_id
_entity_poly.type
_entity_poly.pdbx_seq_one_letter_code
_entity_poly.pdbx_strand_id
1 'polypeptide(L)'
;MVAASGIETVRRDNCELVKVVVENTLNIILKESSLDRAIAFIRKTLSELLQNKVDMSMLVISKSLAKGMEDGAYAAKQAHVELAKRMAQRDPGNAPAIGDRIQYVIIKAPKGVAQYEKAEDPLYAVENNIPVDGQHYIDHQLKQPLMRIFENILPNAESVLFSGEHMRKVFQSAPSATGGLSMFLKKTHKCLSCKAVLKDGHGGALCQHCKNAK
;
A
#
# COMPACT_ATOMS: atom_id res chain seq x y z
N MET A 1 -0.34 -29.01 -0.15
CA MET A 1 -0.14 -27.72 0.55
C MET A 1 1.26 -27.71 1.11
N VAL A 2 2.02 -26.62 0.91
CA VAL A 2 3.32 -26.45 1.58
C VAL A 2 3.04 -26.22 3.06
N ALA A 3 3.55 -27.07 3.94
CA ALA A 3 3.34 -26.95 5.38
C ALA A 3 4.18 -25.79 5.92
N ALA A 4 3.54 -24.64 6.14
CA ALA A 4 4.19 -23.41 6.56
C ALA A 4 3.95 -23.14 8.06
N SER A 5 4.41 -24.04 8.94
CA SER A 5 4.30 -23.84 10.38
C SER A 5 5.28 -22.74 10.83
N GLY A 6 4.77 -21.59 11.29
CA GLY A 6 5.57 -20.49 11.83
C GLY A 6 5.98 -19.39 10.83
N ILE A 7 5.57 -19.49 9.57
CA ILE A 7 5.79 -18.45 8.54
C ILE A 7 4.69 -17.39 8.64
N GLU A 8 4.97 -16.18 8.17
CA GLU A 8 4.06 -15.02 8.13
C GLU A 8 2.71 -15.28 7.47
N THR A 9 2.55 -16.38 6.74
CA THR A 9 1.29 -16.88 6.18
C THR A 9 0.26 -17.27 7.27
N VAL A 10 0.72 -17.65 8.46
CA VAL A 10 -0.15 -18.09 9.57
C VAL A 10 -0.46 -16.95 10.55
N ARG A 11 0.23 -15.81 10.46
CA ARG A 11 0.02 -14.67 11.37
C ARG A 11 -1.20 -13.86 10.91
N ARG A 12 -2.18 -13.72 11.80
CA ARG A 12 -3.45 -13.00 11.55
C ARG A 12 -3.32 -11.48 11.51
N ASP A 13 -2.16 -10.95 11.89
CA ASP A 13 -1.90 -9.50 11.96
C ASP A 13 -1.31 -8.95 10.65
N ASN A 14 -0.99 -9.82 9.68
CA ASN A 14 -0.50 -9.43 8.37
C ASN A 14 -1.68 -9.25 7.41
N CYS A 15 -1.52 -8.37 6.42
CA CYS A 15 -2.51 -8.24 5.36
C CYS A 15 -2.53 -9.48 4.45
N GLU A 16 -3.67 -9.74 3.82
CA GLU A 16 -3.88 -10.92 2.99
C GLU A 16 -2.89 -10.98 1.81
N LEU A 17 -2.51 -9.81 1.27
CA LEU A 17 -1.51 -9.69 0.22
C LEU A 17 -0.20 -10.42 0.58
N VAL A 18 0.27 -10.32 1.83
CA VAL A 18 1.53 -10.97 2.26
C VAL A 18 1.43 -12.48 2.12
N LYS A 19 0.29 -13.06 2.52
CA LYS A 19 0.09 -14.51 2.45
C LYS A 19 0.12 -14.98 1.01
N VAL A 20 -0.64 -14.32 0.14
CA VAL A 20 -0.72 -14.62 -1.29
C VAL A 20 0.67 -14.52 -1.95
N VAL A 21 1.42 -13.45 -1.67
CA VAL A 21 2.75 -13.24 -2.25
C VAL A 21 3.73 -14.31 -1.78
N VAL A 22 3.77 -14.60 -0.47
CA VAL A 22 4.68 -15.60 0.10
C VAL A 22 4.35 -16.99 -0.42
N GLU A 23 3.08 -17.39 -0.40
CA GLU A 23 2.64 -18.71 -0.87
C GLU A 23 2.93 -18.92 -2.36
N ASN A 24 2.63 -17.91 -3.20
CA ASN A 24 2.91 -18.01 -4.63
C ASN A 24 4.42 -18.03 -4.90
N THR A 25 5.20 -17.23 -4.18
CA THR A 25 6.66 -17.24 -4.28
C THR A 25 7.22 -18.62 -3.94
N LEU A 26 6.80 -19.21 -2.82
CA LEU A 26 7.22 -20.55 -2.41
C LEU A 26 6.75 -21.62 -3.39
N ASN A 27 5.54 -21.52 -3.92
CA ASN A 27 5.04 -22.45 -4.94
C ASN A 27 5.92 -22.41 -6.21
N ILE A 28 6.29 -21.22 -6.70
CA ILE A 28 7.15 -21.09 -7.87
C ILE A 28 8.54 -21.68 -7.59
N ILE A 29 9.13 -21.38 -6.43
CA ILE A 29 10.47 -21.87 -6.08
C ILE A 29 10.46 -23.40 -5.89
N LEU A 30 9.47 -23.95 -5.17
CA LEU A 30 9.48 -25.36 -4.76
C LEU A 30 8.89 -26.30 -5.82
N LYS A 31 7.90 -25.86 -6.59
CA LYS A 31 7.25 -26.71 -7.61
C LYS A 31 7.82 -26.51 -9.00
N GLU A 32 8.10 -25.26 -9.36
CA GLU A 32 8.59 -24.91 -10.70
C GLU A 32 10.11 -24.80 -10.75
N SER A 33 10.79 -24.82 -9.60
CA SER A 33 12.25 -24.69 -9.47
C SER A 33 12.83 -23.50 -10.23
N SER A 34 12.08 -22.40 -10.31
CA SER A 34 12.45 -21.23 -11.11
C SER A 34 12.57 -19.97 -10.27
N LEU A 35 13.80 -19.56 -9.99
CA LEU A 35 14.09 -18.36 -9.22
C LEU A 35 13.74 -17.08 -9.98
N ASP A 36 14.00 -17.04 -11.28
CA ASP A 36 13.72 -15.88 -12.13
C ASP A 36 12.22 -15.57 -12.22
N ARG A 37 11.38 -16.61 -12.31
CA ARG A 37 9.91 -16.43 -12.28
C ARG A 37 9.46 -15.86 -10.96
N ALA A 38 10.01 -16.33 -9.84
CA ALA A 38 9.66 -15.83 -8.51
C ALA A 38 10.05 -14.35 -8.37
N ILE A 39 11.25 -13.97 -8.81
CA ILE A 39 11.70 -12.56 -8.82
C ILE A 39 10.79 -11.71 -9.72
N ALA A 40 10.45 -12.18 -10.92
CA ALA A 40 9.57 -11.46 -11.84
C ALA A 40 8.17 -11.25 -11.25
N PHE A 41 7.61 -12.27 -10.60
CA PHE A 41 6.31 -12.21 -9.91
C PHE A 41 6.33 -11.15 -8.78
N ILE A 42 7.37 -11.16 -7.94
CA ILE A 42 7.53 -10.21 -6.84
C ILE A 42 7.66 -8.79 -7.39
N ARG A 43 8.54 -8.57 -8.37
CA ARG A 43 8.74 -7.25 -8.99
C ARG A 43 7.45 -6.69 -9.59
N LYS A 44 6.66 -7.55 -10.25
CA LYS A 44 5.34 -7.18 -10.78
C LYS A 44 4.40 -6.74 -9.66
N THR A 45 4.28 -7.56 -8.60
CA THR A 45 3.39 -7.28 -7.47
C THR A 45 3.76 -5.98 -6.75
N LEU A 46 5.05 -5.75 -6.51
CA LEU A 46 5.55 -4.51 -5.89
C LEU A 46 5.25 -3.29 -6.76
N SER A 47 5.38 -3.41 -8.09
CA SER A 47 5.03 -2.34 -9.01
C SER A 47 3.53 -2.06 -9.07
N GLU A 48 2.68 -3.10 -9.02
CA GLU A 48 1.23 -2.95 -8.97
C GLU A 48 0.77 -2.28 -7.67
N LEU A 49 1.40 -2.63 -6.54
CA LEU A 49 1.14 -2.00 -5.25
C LEU A 49 1.49 -0.51 -5.25
N LEU A 50 2.66 -0.13 -5.75
CA LEU A 50 3.07 1.27 -5.89
C LEU A 50 2.22 2.05 -6.90
N GLN A 51 1.60 1.36 -7.85
CA GLN A 51 0.69 1.95 -8.84
C GLN A 51 -0.77 1.99 -8.38
N ASN A 52 -1.06 1.61 -7.13
CA ASN A 52 -2.42 1.54 -6.59
C ASN A 52 -3.36 0.64 -7.42
N LYS A 53 -2.84 -0.49 -7.93
CA LYS A 53 -3.56 -1.50 -8.73
C LYS A 53 -3.96 -2.74 -7.93
N VAL A 54 -3.54 -2.81 -6.67
CA VAL A 54 -3.91 -3.89 -5.74
C VAL A 54 -5.22 -3.54 -5.08
N ASP A 55 -6.12 -4.52 -4.99
CA ASP A 55 -7.42 -4.34 -4.34
C ASP A 55 -7.28 -4.02 -2.86
N MET A 56 -8.08 -3.08 -2.35
CA MET A 56 -7.99 -2.61 -0.97
C MET A 56 -8.29 -3.73 0.04
N SER A 57 -9.15 -4.70 -0.31
CA SER A 57 -9.45 -5.86 0.56
C SER A 57 -8.21 -6.68 0.89
N MET A 58 -7.23 -6.74 -0.02
CA MET A 58 -5.96 -7.45 0.21
C MET A 58 -5.02 -6.70 1.14
N LEU A 59 -5.27 -5.40 1.35
CA LEU A 59 -4.44 -4.50 2.16
C LEU A 59 -4.99 -4.30 3.58
N VAL A 60 -6.18 -4.83 3.87
CA VAL A 60 -6.79 -4.72 5.20
C VAL A 60 -5.93 -5.45 6.23
N ILE A 61 -5.59 -4.73 7.29
CA ILE A 61 -4.93 -5.25 8.49
C ILE A 61 -5.98 -5.31 9.59
N SER A 62 -5.98 -6.40 10.35
CA SER A 62 -6.92 -6.60 11.45
C SER A 62 -6.18 -6.76 12.77
N LYS A 63 -6.53 -5.97 13.78
CA LYS A 63 -5.93 -6.05 15.12
C LYS A 63 -6.99 -6.00 16.20
N SER A 64 -6.86 -6.86 17.20
CA SER A 64 -7.78 -6.91 18.34
C SER A 64 -7.54 -5.75 19.29
N LEU A 65 -8.63 -5.12 19.74
CA LEU A 65 -8.62 -4.09 20.77
C LEU A 65 -8.58 -4.76 22.15
N ALA A 66 -7.36 -4.91 22.69
CA ALA A 66 -7.14 -5.65 23.94
C ALA A 66 -7.46 -4.87 25.23
N LYS A 67 -7.44 -3.55 25.19
CA LYS A 67 -7.69 -2.64 26.32
C LYS A 67 -8.61 -1.51 25.87
N GLY A 68 -9.07 -0.71 26.83
CA GLY A 68 -9.89 0.45 26.55
C GLY A 68 -9.19 1.50 25.68
N MET A 69 -9.99 2.45 25.19
CA MET A 69 -9.53 3.53 24.32
C MET A 69 -9.00 4.73 25.10
N GLU A 70 -8.96 4.69 26.43
CA GLU A 70 -8.49 5.79 27.26
C GLU A 70 -6.98 6.08 27.08
N ASP A 71 -6.61 7.36 27.20
CA ASP A 71 -5.22 7.80 27.15
C ASP A 71 -4.46 7.22 28.34
N GLY A 72 -3.40 6.45 28.06
CA GLY A 72 -2.61 5.73 29.07
C GLY A 72 -2.97 4.23 29.22
N ALA A 73 -4.02 3.72 28.58
CA ALA A 73 -4.31 2.29 28.54
C ALA A 73 -3.15 1.48 27.92
N TYR A 74 -2.49 2.09 26.93
CA TYR A 74 -1.33 1.54 26.24
C TYR A 74 -0.09 2.38 26.49
N ALA A 75 1.07 1.71 26.65
CA ALA A 75 2.36 2.37 26.85
C ALA A 75 2.79 3.24 25.65
N ALA A 76 2.27 2.95 24.45
CA ALA A 76 2.50 3.72 23.24
C ALA A 76 1.21 3.82 22.42
N LYS A 77 1.01 4.95 21.75
CA LYS A 77 -0.13 5.15 20.84
C LYS A 77 -0.09 4.13 19.71
N GLN A 78 -1.21 3.47 19.47
CA GLN A 78 -1.34 2.43 18.45
C GLN A 78 -2.32 2.86 17.36
N ALA A 79 -2.03 2.51 16.11
CA ALA A 79 -2.86 2.78 14.95
C ALA A 79 -4.34 2.39 15.12
N HIS A 80 -4.61 1.12 15.43
CA HIS A 80 -5.96 0.61 15.66
C HIS A 80 -6.71 1.30 16.82
N VAL A 81 -6.02 1.74 17.88
CA VAL A 81 -6.65 2.43 19.02
C VAL A 81 -7.05 3.85 18.64
N GLU A 82 -6.16 4.59 17.97
CA GLU A 82 -6.44 5.94 17.50
C GLU A 82 -7.51 5.96 16.39
N LEU A 83 -7.56 4.92 15.56
CA LEU A 83 -8.67 4.74 14.63
C LEU A 83 -9.98 4.48 15.36
N ALA A 84 -10.00 3.60 16.37
CA ALA A 84 -11.20 3.31 17.15
C ALA A 84 -11.81 4.57 17.77
N LYS A 85 -10.96 5.43 18.36
CA LYS A 85 -11.38 6.74 18.88
C LYS A 85 -12.02 7.61 17.80
N ARG A 86 -11.41 7.69 16.62
CA ARG A 86 -11.95 8.46 15.48
C ARG A 86 -13.26 7.88 14.95
N MET A 87 -13.39 6.55 14.88
CA MET A 87 -14.64 5.89 14.50
C MET A 87 -15.75 6.23 15.50
N ALA A 88 -15.47 6.15 16.80
CA ALA A 88 -16.43 6.50 17.85
C ALA A 88 -16.85 7.98 17.83
N GLN A 89 -15.94 8.88 17.44
CA GLN A 89 -16.26 10.31 17.27
C GLN A 89 -17.11 10.57 16.02
N ARG A 90 -16.89 9.82 14.94
CA ARG A 90 -17.63 9.98 13.67
C ARG A 90 -19.02 9.37 13.76
N ASP A 91 -19.13 8.17 14.32
CA ASP A 91 -20.38 7.43 14.48
C ASP A 91 -20.39 6.67 15.81
N PRO A 92 -20.95 7.26 16.88
CA PRO A 92 -21.02 6.63 18.19
C PRO A 92 -21.81 5.31 18.21
N GLY A 93 -22.72 5.09 17.26
CA GLY A 93 -23.55 3.88 17.20
C GLY A 93 -22.79 2.64 16.75
N ASN A 94 -21.73 2.82 15.97
CA ASN A 94 -20.90 1.75 15.41
C ASN A 94 -19.48 1.73 16.01
N ALA A 95 -19.32 2.30 17.21
CA ALA A 95 -18.03 2.36 17.89
C ALA A 95 -17.51 0.94 18.26
N PRO A 96 -16.23 0.62 17.98
CA PRO A 96 -15.65 -0.67 18.38
C PRO A 96 -15.63 -0.86 19.90
N ALA A 97 -15.88 -2.08 20.39
CA ALA A 97 -15.79 -2.43 21.80
C ALA A 97 -14.48 -3.15 22.15
N ILE A 98 -14.17 -3.24 23.44
CA ILE A 98 -13.02 -4.04 23.92
C ILE A 98 -13.26 -5.50 23.55
N GLY A 99 -12.26 -6.13 22.94
CA GLY A 99 -12.34 -7.49 22.40
C GLY A 99 -12.59 -7.54 20.90
N ASP A 100 -13.11 -6.46 20.29
CA ASP A 100 -13.39 -6.43 18.87
C ASP A 100 -12.11 -6.36 18.03
N ARG A 101 -12.21 -6.87 16.80
CA ARG A 101 -11.14 -6.78 15.80
C ARG A 101 -11.38 -5.59 14.89
N ILE A 102 -10.54 -4.59 15.03
CA ILE A 102 -10.57 -3.39 14.19
C ILE A 102 -9.84 -3.68 12.89
N GLN A 103 -10.53 -3.46 11.78
CA GLN A 103 -9.98 -3.55 10.44
C GLN A 103 -9.58 -2.17 9.97
N TYR A 104 -8.38 -2.04 9.40
CA TYR A 104 -7.87 -0.76 8.94
C TYR A 104 -6.89 -0.91 7.79
N VAL A 105 -6.74 0.16 7.03
CA VAL A 105 -5.70 0.32 6.01
C VAL A 105 -4.78 1.48 6.37
N ILE A 106 -3.55 1.45 5.85
CA ILE A 106 -2.62 2.57 6.01
C ILE A 106 -2.71 3.49 4.81
N ILE A 107 -3.19 4.70 5.05
CA ILE A 107 -3.37 5.74 4.04
C ILE A 107 -2.12 6.59 3.86
N LYS A 108 -2.00 7.18 2.67
CA LYS A 108 -0.90 8.09 2.35
C LYS A 108 -1.13 9.42 3.06
N ALA A 109 -0.13 9.85 3.82
CA ALA A 109 -0.14 11.12 4.54
C ALA A 109 1.14 11.94 4.24
N PRO A 110 1.13 13.26 4.52
CA PRO A 110 2.34 14.09 4.43
C PRO A 110 3.52 13.53 5.23
N LYS A 111 4.74 13.91 4.81
CA LYS A 111 5.95 13.53 5.55
C LYS A 111 5.92 14.12 6.96
N GLY A 112 6.31 13.32 7.96
CA GLY A 112 6.33 13.73 9.37
C GLY A 112 5.09 13.36 10.18
N VAL A 113 4.00 12.93 9.53
CA VAL A 113 2.80 12.43 10.22
C VAL A 113 3.10 11.08 10.88
N ALA A 114 2.68 10.93 12.13
CA ALA A 114 2.94 9.71 12.89
C ALA A 114 2.16 8.52 12.31
N GLN A 115 2.76 7.32 12.36
CA GLN A 115 2.17 6.13 11.75
C GLN A 115 0.79 5.76 12.31
N TYR A 116 0.55 6.03 13.60
CA TYR A 116 -0.74 5.75 14.23
C TYR A 116 -1.88 6.63 13.71
N GLU A 117 -1.59 7.79 13.12
CA GLU A 117 -2.58 8.69 12.52
C GLU A 117 -2.93 8.30 11.08
N LYS A 118 -2.08 7.49 10.44
CA LYS A 118 -2.26 7.04 9.06
C LYS A 118 -3.19 5.84 8.91
N ALA A 119 -3.71 5.29 10.00
CA ALA A 119 -4.72 4.25 9.91
C ALA A 119 -6.06 4.85 9.51
N GLU A 120 -6.81 4.18 8.65
CA GLU A 120 -8.16 4.59 8.31
C GLU A 120 -9.05 3.36 8.11
N ASP A 121 -10.34 3.55 8.34
CA ASP A 121 -11.33 2.52 8.05
C ASP A 121 -11.38 2.23 6.53
N PRO A 122 -11.37 0.96 6.08
CA PRO A 122 -11.34 0.63 4.66
C PRO A 122 -12.56 1.17 3.90
N LEU A 123 -13.76 1.13 4.50
CA LEU A 123 -14.98 1.63 3.87
C LEU A 123 -14.90 3.14 3.70
N TYR A 124 -14.50 3.85 4.76
CA TYR A 124 -14.29 5.30 4.71
C TYR A 124 -13.24 5.71 3.66
N ALA A 125 -12.15 4.94 3.54
CA ALA A 125 -11.09 5.19 2.56
C ALA A 125 -11.60 5.02 1.12
N VAL A 126 -12.44 4.02 0.84
CA VAL A 126 -13.06 3.83 -0.48
C VAL A 126 -14.03 4.96 -0.79
N GLU A 127 -14.95 5.26 0.13
CA GLU A 127 -15.98 6.31 -0.07
C GLU A 127 -15.36 7.68 -0.35
N ASN A 128 -14.27 8.01 0.36
CA ASN A 128 -13.57 9.29 0.22
C ASN A 128 -12.43 9.27 -0.81
N ASN A 129 -12.24 8.16 -1.53
CA ASN A 129 -11.19 7.96 -2.52
C ASN A 129 -9.78 8.29 -1.96
N ILE A 130 -9.51 7.86 -0.73
CA ILE A 130 -8.25 8.12 -0.04
C ILE A 130 -7.20 7.11 -0.51
N PRO A 131 -6.04 7.56 -1.03
CA PRO A 131 -4.99 6.68 -1.51
C PRO A 131 -4.30 5.94 -0.36
N VAL A 132 -3.97 4.66 -0.57
CA VAL A 132 -3.17 3.85 0.36
C VAL A 132 -1.68 4.16 0.23
N ASP A 133 -0.93 3.96 1.32
CA ASP A 133 0.52 4.09 1.33
C ASP A 133 1.18 2.77 0.92
N GLY A 134 1.28 2.51 -0.38
CA GLY A 134 1.91 1.29 -0.89
C GLY A 134 3.36 1.07 -0.40
N GLN A 135 4.11 2.16 -0.16
CA GLN A 135 5.48 2.07 0.35
C GLN A 135 5.49 1.50 1.78
N HIS A 136 4.51 1.90 2.60
CA HIS A 136 4.36 1.37 3.95
C HIS A 136 4.23 -0.15 3.96
N TYR A 137 3.37 -0.70 3.09
CA TYR A 137 3.17 -2.15 2.97
C TYR A 137 4.42 -2.86 2.44
N ILE A 138 5.18 -2.26 1.53
CA ILE A 138 6.45 -2.84 1.09
C ILE A 138 7.41 -2.97 2.27
N ASP A 139 7.67 -1.88 2.98
CA ASP A 139 8.71 -1.84 4.01
C ASP A 139 8.34 -2.62 5.27
N HIS A 140 7.06 -2.60 5.69
CA HIS A 140 6.64 -3.14 6.98
C HIS A 140 5.93 -4.49 6.89
N GLN A 141 5.42 -4.88 5.71
CA GLN A 141 4.64 -6.11 5.54
C GLN A 141 5.35 -7.11 4.61
N LEU A 142 5.84 -6.67 3.45
CA LEU A 142 6.41 -7.58 2.43
C LEU A 142 7.92 -7.78 2.56
N LYS A 143 8.67 -6.77 2.99
CA LYS A 143 10.15 -6.82 3.00
C LYS A 143 10.69 -7.93 3.89
N GLN A 144 10.25 -7.98 5.15
CA GLN A 144 10.77 -8.98 6.10
C GLN A 144 10.46 -10.43 5.68
N PRO A 145 9.23 -10.82 5.29
CA PRO A 145 8.95 -12.18 4.84
C PRO A 145 9.74 -12.57 3.59
N LEU A 146 9.87 -11.66 2.61
CA LEU A 146 10.61 -11.93 1.39
C LEU A 146 12.11 -12.07 1.65
N MET A 147 12.68 -11.24 2.51
CA MET A 147 14.09 -11.36 2.88
C MET A 147 14.38 -12.70 3.54
N ARG A 148 13.53 -13.19 4.46
CA ARG A 148 13.71 -14.51 5.09
C ARG A 148 13.78 -15.67 4.09
N ILE A 149 13.04 -15.57 2.98
CA ILE A 149 13.04 -16.60 1.92
C ILE A 149 14.30 -16.49 1.07
N PHE A 150 14.64 -15.28 0.61
CA PHE A 150 15.68 -15.09 -0.41
C PHE A 150 17.09 -14.87 0.13
N GLU A 151 17.26 -14.47 1.39
CA GLU A 151 18.57 -14.18 1.99
C GLU A 151 19.53 -15.38 1.93
N ASN A 152 19.00 -16.60 2.08
CA ASN A 152 19.78 -17.83 1.97
C ASN A 152 19.90 -18.38 0.54
N ILE A 153 19.19 -17.80 -0.43
CA ILE A 153 19.13 -18.29 -1.82
C ILE A 153 19.95 -17.39 -2.75
N LEU A 154 19.92 -16.07 -2.52
CA LEU A 154 20.51 -15.06 -3.39
C LEU A 154 21.49 -14.17 -2.63
N PRO A 155 22.70 -13.93 -3.17
CA PRO A 155 23.54 -12.84 -2.67
C PRO A 155 22.86 -11.50 -2.95
N ASN A 156 22.83 -10.59 -1.96
CA ASN A 156 22.23 -9.25 -2.06
C ASN A 156 20.72 -9.26 -2.42
N ALA A 157 19.94 -10.18 -1.86
CA ALA A 157 18.50 -10.30 -2.11
C ALA A 157 17.73 -8.97 -1.99
N GLU A 158 18.12 -8.11 -1.03
CA GLU A 158 17.46 -6.81 -0.82
C GLU A 158 17.55 -5.91 -2.07
N SER A 159 18.74 -5.77 -2.65
CA SER A 159 18.93 -4.90 -3.81
C SER A 159 18.26 -5.50 -5.06
N VAL A 160 18.29 -6.82 -5.21
CA VAL A 160 17.68 -7.51 -6.36
C VAL A 160 16.16 -7.34 -6.38
N LEU A 161 15.51 -7.40 -5.21
CA LEU A 161 14.06 -7.37 -5.07
C LEU A 161 13.52 -5.95 -4.91
N PHE A 162 14.18 -5.11 -4.08
CA PHE A 162 13.65 -3.81 -3.66
C PHE A 162 14.33 -2.62 -4.32
N SER A 163 15.37 -2.82 -5.13
CA SER A 163 16.01 -1.75 -5.91
C SER A 163 15.82 -2.00 -7.40
N GLY A 164 15.24 -1.03 -8.13
CA GLY A 164 15.05 -1.17 -9.58
C GLY A 164 14.09 -0.17 -10.21
N GLU A 165 13.83 -0.35 -11.51
CA GLU A 165 12.86 0.45 -12.26
C GLU A 165 11.41 0.17 -11.84
N HIS A 166 11.11 -1.05 -11.40
CA HIS A 166 9.78 -1.45 -10.94
C HIS A 166 9.31 -0.65 -9.71
N MET A 167 10.26 -0.16 -8.90
CA MET A 167 9.99 0.69 -7.73
C MET A 167 9.92 2.18 -8.04
N ARG A 168 10.42 2.61 -9.21
CA ARG A 168 10.45 4.05 -9.57
C ARG A 168 9.11 4.57 -10.09
N LYS A 169 8.21 3.68 -10.50
CA LYS A 169 6.87 4.03 -11.02
C LYS A 169 5.86 4.05 -9.87
N VAL A 170 5.73 5.21 -9.23
CA VAL A 170 4.78 5.41 -8.12
C VAL A 170 3.58 6.20 -8.61
N PHE A 171 2.37 5.72 -8.31
CA PHE A 171 1.16 6.48 -8.53
C PHE A 171 1.07 7.61 -7.51
N GLN A 172 0.91 8.83 -8.02
CA GLN A 172 0.59 10.00 -7.22
C GLN A 172 -0.87 10.35 -7.51
N SER A 173 -1.73 10.04 -6.57
CA SER A 173 -3.12 10.49 -6.57
C SER A 173 -3.15 12.01 -6.59
N ALA A 174 -3.96 12.59 -7.49
CA ALA A 174 -4.33 13.98 -7.37
C ALA A 174 -5.05 14.18 -6.01
N PRO A 175 -4.81 15.30 -5.31
CA PRO A 175 -5.56 15.60 -4.10
C PRO A 175 -7.05 15.68 -4.46
N SER A 176 -7.90 15.04 -3.65
CA SER A 176 -9.34 15.03 -3.87
C SER A 176 -9.88 16.46 -3.94
N ALA A 177 -10.81 16.74 -4.85
CA ALA A 177 -11.33 18.09 -5.11
C ALA A 177 -12.13 18.69 -3.93
N THR A 178 -12.31 17.93 -2.86
CA THR A 178 -13.02 18.29 -1.63
C THR A 178 -12.17 19.02 -0.58
N GLY A 179 -10.88 19.28 -0.85
CA GLY A 179 -9.96 19.99 0.06
C GLY A 179 -9.70 21.45 -0.33
N GLY A 180 -9.36 22.28 0.66
CA GLY A 180 -9.20 23.73 0.50
C GLY A 180 -8.30 24.15 -0.67
N LEU A 181 -7.02 23.75 -0.68
CA LEU A 181 -6.09 24.10 -1.77
C LEU A 181 -6.36 23.34 -3.09
N SER A 182 -6.97 22.15 -3.03
CA SER A 182 -7.20 21.33 -4.22
C SER A 182 -8.35 21.83 -5.09
N MET A 183 -9.30 22.58 -4.54
CA MET A 183 -10.37 23.23 -5.30
C MET A 183 -9.85 24.27 -6.31
N PHE A 184 -8.71 24.91 -6.04
CA PHE A 184 -8.14 25.95 -6.89
C PHE A 184 -7.15 25.43 -7.94
N LEU A 185 -6.93 24.11 -8.01
CA LEU A 185 -6.02 23.51 -8.98
C LEU A 185 -6.68 23.37 -10.35
N LYS A 186 -6.09 24.01 -11.39
CA LYS A 186 -6.49 23.82 -12.78
C LYS A 186 -5.81 22.58 -13.37
N LYS A 187 -6.59 21.62 -13.87
CA LYS A 187 -6.07 20.46 -14.61
C LYS A 187 -5.44 20.94 -15.92
N THR A 188 -4.18 20.59 -16.16
CA THR A 188 -3.45 20.87 -17.41
C THR A 188 -3.12 19.56 -18.13
N HIS A 189 -3.22 19.57 -19.46
CA HIS A 189 -2.87 18.41 -20.27
C HIS A 189 -1.35 18.31 -20.44
N LYS A 190 -0.83 17.09 -20.55
CA LYS A 190 0.59 16.81 -20.78
C LYS A 190 0.76 15.94 -22.02
N CYS A 191 1.86 16.15 -22.74
CA CYS A 191 2.25 15.29 -23.85
C CYS A 191 2.49 13.85 -23.35
N LEU A 192 1.88 12.85 -24.00
CA LEU A 192 2.04 11.44 -23.63
C LEU A 192 3.49 10.92 -23.76
N SER A 193 4.29 11.51 -24.65
CA SER A 193 5.68 11.10 -24.87
C SER A 193 6.65 11.81 -23.92
N CYS A 194 6.75 13.14 -23.98
CA CYS A 194 7.77 13.89 -23.24
C CYS A 194 7.29 14.49 -21.91
N LYS A 195 6.02 14.32 -21.54
CA LYS A 195 5.38 14.88 -20.32
C LYS A 195 5.40 16.42 -20.23
N ALA A 196 5.78 17.13 -21.30
CA ALA A 196 5.68 18.59 -21.37
C ALA A 196 4.23 19.05 -21.26
N VAL A 197 4.01 20.18 -20.58
CA VAL A 197 2.68 20.79 -20.42
C VAL A 197 2.19 21.31 -21.78
N LEU A 198 0.97 20.93 -22.14
CA LEU A 198 0.29 21.41 -23.34
C LEU A 198 -0.49 22.68 -23.01
N LYS A 199 -0.49 23.64 -23.93
CA LYS A 199 -1.30 24.86 -23.82
C LYS A 199 -2.79 24.51 -23.93
N ASP A 200 -3.63 25.31 -23.28
CA ASP A 200 -5.09 25.18 -23.37
C ASP A 200 -5.53 25.28 -24.85
N GLY A 201 -6.36 24.34 -25.32
CA GLY A 201 -6.80 24.26 -26.71
C GLY A 201 -5.91 23.42 -27.64
N HIS A 202 -4.84 22.81 -27.14
CA HIS A 202 -4.02 21.86 -27.92
C HIS A 202 -4.80 20.56 -28.15
N GLY A 203 -5.62 20.48 -29.21
CA GLY A 203 -6.57 19.40 -29.51
C GLY A 203 -5.95 18.02 -29.86
N GLY A 204 -4.82 17.65 -29.27
CA GLY A 204 -4.19 16.35 -29.47
C GLY A 204 -3.26 15.94 -28.33
N ALA A 205 -2.98 14.63 -28.24
CA ALA A 205 -2.26 14.03 -27.11
C ALA A 205 -0.72 14.21 -27.11
N LEU A 206 -0.16 14.76 -28.18
CA LEU A 206 1.28 14.98 -28.37
C LEU A 206 1.57 16.47 -28.60
N CYS A 207 2.69 16.96 -28.07
CA CYS A 207 3.19 18.30 -28.40
C CYS A 207 3.71 18.36 -29.85
N GLN A 208 3.85 19.56 -30.40
CA GLN A 208 4.33 19.73 -31.79
C GLN A 208 5.68 19.04 -32.04
N HIS A 209 6.60 19.11 -31.08
CA HIS A 209 7.90 18.42 -31.17
C HIS A 209 7.74 16.90 -31.31
N CYS A 210 6.93 16.26 -30.47
CA CYS A 210 6.72 14.81 -30.51
C CYS A 210 5.82 14.36 -31.67
N LYS A 211 5.01 15.25 -32.26
CA LYS A 211 4.27 14.96 -33.49
C LYS A 211 5.20 14.88 -34.71
N ASN A 212 6.23 15.72 -34.73
CA ASN A 212 7.16 15.85 -35.85
C ASN A 212 8.36 14.90 -35.75
N ALA A 213 8.64 14.33 -34.56
CA ALA A 213 9.73 13.41 -34.32
C ALA A 213 9.45 11.96 -34.76
N LYS A 214 8.76 11.77 -35.89
CA LYS A 214 8.57 10.45 -36.50
C LYS A 214 9.83 9.97 -37.20
#